data_AF-E2SK05-F1
#
_entry.id   AF-E2SK05-F1
#
_cell.length_a   1.000
_cell.length_b   1.000
_cell.length_c   1.000
_cell.angle_alpha   90.00
_cell.angle_beta   90.00
_cell.angle_gamma   90.00
#
_symmetry.space_group_name_H-M   'P 1'
#
loop_
_entity.id
_entity.type
_entity.pdbx_description
1 polymer ?
#
loop_
_entity_poly.entity_id
_entity_poly.type
_entity_poly.pdbx_seq_one_letter_code
_entity_poly.pdbx_strand_id
1 'polypeptide(L)'
;MKITFYHWGAQCPIIVEMLELFHNDWKDTVTCIDFTKREDVALQKQLYYPFLTVFDDAIPWYGPVNAEILEAVRNKKLIKEEPFLLSQSNHEARGELIPLTKDTIQLAGQGCTLCEQHGQMEEKAAFLCSCGVSRFGLLHRIDGNVVGGVEWLPSLKVPYPIPRDAHTAFLTCVYHSSEQADYKSWPLKQLEAELKKSYQRILVISDELGTFPNGPMQWFISRGYRDLGLLQELEGYARLHLMEKVLTI
;
A
#
# COMPACT_ATOMS: atom_id res chain seq x y z
N MET A 1 -20.97 17.80 -4.05
CA MET A 1 -19.94 17.16 -4.91
C MET A 1 -20.31 15.70 -5.08
N LYS A 2 -19.92 15.07 -6.19
CA LYS A 2 -19.97 13.61 -6.31
C LYS A 2 -18.62 13.04 -5.87
N ILE A 3 -18.63 12.02 -5.02
CA ILE A 3 -17.42 11.37 -4.54
C ILE A 3 -17.55 9.88 -4.84
N THR A 4 -16.58 9.33 -5.56
CA THR A 4 -16.47 7.88 -5.71
C THR A 4 -15.19 7.41 -5.03
N PHE A 5 -15.31 6.53 -4.05
CA PHE A 5 -14.19 5.94 -3.33
C PHE A 5 -14.05 4.47 -3.68
N TYR A 6 -13.02 4.11 -4.43
CA TYR A 6 -12.65 2.71 -4.69
C TYR A 6 -11.71 2.24 -3.60
N HIS A 7 -11.93 1.06 -3.03
CA HIS A 7 -11.05 0.53 -2.00
C HIS A 7 -10.92 -1.00 -2.05
N TRP A 8 -9.77 -1.52 -1.64
CA TRP A 8 -9.50 -2.94 -1.52
C TRP A 8 -9.74 -3.41 -0.08
N GLY A 9 -11.00 -3.74 0.23
CA GLY A 9 -11.40 -4.25 1.54
C GLY A 9 -10.91 -3.32 2.65
N ALA A 10 -10.14 -3.85 3.59
CA ALA A 10 -9.43 -3.09 4.63
C ALA A 10 -7.91 -3.32 4.56
N GLN A 11 -7.34 -3.46 3.35
CA GLN A 11 -5.91 -3.75 3.18
C GLN A 11 -5.00 -2.72 3.86
N CYS A 12 -5.41 -1.45 3.84
CA CYS A 12 -4.78 -0.37 4.57
C CYS A 12 -5.77 0.13 5.64
N PRO A 13 -5.33 0.34 6.90
CA PRO A 13 -6.23 0.79 7.97
C PRO A 13 -6.86 2.17 7.66
N ILE A 14 -6.17 3.01 6.89
CA ILE A 14 -6.69 4.31 6.39
C ILE A 14 -7.98 4.15 5.59
N ILE A 15 -8.19 3.02 4.92
CA ILE A 15 -9.44 2.77 4.18
C ILE A 15 -10.64 2.85 5.13
N VAL A 16 -10.50 2.29 6.34
CA VAL A 16 -11.58 2.28 7.34
C VAL A 16 -11.89 3.70 7.79
N GLU A 17 -10.87 4.53 8.03
CA GLU A 17 -11.04 5.95 8.38
C GLU A 17 -11.74 6.73 7.27
N MET A 18 -11.36 6.49 6.02
CA MET A 18 -11.98 7.14 4.86
C MET A 18 -13.44 6.68 4.68
N LEU A 19 -13.74 5.41 4.91
CA LEU A 19 -15.11 4.90 4.92
C LEU A 19 -15.95 5.58 6.01
N GLU A 20 -15.42 5.73 7.21
CA GLU A 20 -16.08 6.46 8.31
C GLU A 20 -16.29 7.94 7.97
N LEU A 21 -15.28 8.61 7.41
CA LEU A 21 -15.38 10.00 6.96
C LEU A 21 -16.51 10.17 5.93
N PHE A 22 -16.54 9.31 4.92
CA PHE A 22 -17.52 9.36 3.84
C PHE A 22 -18.91 8.92 4.27
N HIS A 23 -19.02 7.97 5.20
CA HIS A 23 -20.31 7.56 5.77
C HIS A 23 -20.97 8.69 6.57
N ASN A 24 -20.16 9.46 7.30
CA ASN A 24 -20.64 10.59 8.09
C ASN A 24 -20.84 11.86 7.25
N ASP A 25 -20.54 11.82 5.95
CA ASP A 25 -20.75 12.97 5.09
C ASP A 25 -22.19 13.08 4.60
N TRP A 26 -22.82 14.20 4.92
CA TRP A 26 -24.20 14.53 4.54
C TRP A 26 -24.27 15.63 3.47
N LYS A 27 -23.14 16.19 3.07
CA LYS A 27 -23.08 17.32 2.12
C LYS A 27 -22.95 16.85 0.68
N ASP A 28 -22.29 15.72 0.46
CA ASP A 28 -21.96 15.19 -0.86
C ASP A 28 -22.71 13.89 -1.19
N THR A 29 -22.72 13.54 -2.46
CA THR A 29 -23.18 12.22 -2.91
C THR A 29 -21.99 11.28 -2.96
N VAL A 30 -21.87 10.41 -1.98
CA VAL A 30 -20.73 9.49 -1.86
C VAL A 30 -21.11 8.07 -2.30
N THR A 31 -20.25 7.44 -3.09
CA THR A 31 -20.34 6.02 -3.46
C THR A 31 -19.02 5.34 -3.12
N CYS A 32 -19.06 4.37 -2.21
CA CYS A 32 -17.91 3.53 -1.89
C CYS A 32 -18.01 2.19 -2.63
N ILE A 33 -16.94 1.78 -3.30
CA ILE A 33 -16.85 0.58 -4.14
C ILE A 33 -15.71 -0.29 -3.64
N ASP A 34 -16.05 -1.37 -2.94
CA ASP A 34 -15.09 -2.42 -2.57
C ASP A 34 -14.77 -3.29 -3.80
N PHE A 35 -13.50 -3.30 -4.21
CA PHE A 35 -13.05 -4.10 -5.36
C PHE A 35 -12.32 -5.40 -4.99
N THR A 36 -12.38 -5.84 -3.73
CA THR A 36 -11.72 -7.08 -3.24
C THR A 36 -12.01 -8.31 -4.11
N LYS A 37 -13.24 -8.45 -4.59
CA LYS A 37 -13.67 -9.56 -5.46
C LYS A 37 -14.10 -9.09 -6.86
N ARG A 38 -13.66 -7.90 -7.27
CA ARG A 38 -14.09 -7.22 -8.49
C ARG A 38 -12.88 -6.87 -9.34
N GLU A 39 -12.24 -7.90 -9.88
CA GLU A 39 -11.13 -7.75 -10.83
C GLU A 39 -11.54 -6.97 -12.08
N ASP A 40 -12.82 -7.07 -12.46
CA ASP A 40 -13.42 -6.27 -13.53
C ASP A 40 -13.31 -4.76 -13.25
N VAL A 41 -13.58 -4.35 -12.01
CA VAL A 41 -13.46 -2.95 -11.58
C VAL A 41 -11.99 -2.53 -11.56
N ALA A 42 -11.11 -3.34 -10.98
CA ALA A 42 -9.68 -3.05 -10.93
C ALA A 42 -9.07 -2.91 -12.34
N LEU A 43 -9.49 -3.76 -13.28
CA LEU A 43 -9.07 -3.68 -14.68
C LEU A 43 -9.65 -2.46 -15.39
N GLN A 44 -10.97 -2.23 -15.28
CA GLN A 44 -11.64 -1.10 -15.94
C GLN A 44 -11.09 0.25 -15.46
N LYS A 45 -10.78 0.35 -14.16
CA LYS A 45 -10.30 1.58 -13.52
C LYS A 45 -8.78 1.65 -13.40
N GLN A 46 -8.06 0.62 -13.87
CA GLN A 46 -6.60 0.53 -13.79
C GLN A 46 -6.11 0.77 -12.35
N LEU A 47 -6.68 0.05 -11.38
CA LEU A 47 -6.32 0.16 -9.97
C LEU A 47 -5.14 -0.76 -9.65
N TYR A 48 -4.06 -0.15 -9.17
CA TYR A 48 -2.78 -0.81 -8.83
C TYR A 48 -2.32 -0.47 -7.41
N TYR A 49 -3.22 0.07 -6.60
CA TYR A 49 -2.99 0.63 -5.29
C TYR A 49 -4.29 0.49 -4.47
N PRO A 50 -4.21 0.51 -3.13
CA PRO A 50 -5.27 -0.06 -2.30
C PRO A 50 -6.56 0.77 -2.25
N PHE A 51 -6.51 2.05 -2.66
CA PHE A 51 -7.70 2.88 -2.73
C PHE A 51 -7.53 4.08 -3.68
N LEU A 52 -8.63 4.62 -4.19
CA LEU A 52 -8.69 5.82 -5.03
C LEU A 52 -9.94 6.62 -4.67
N THR A 53 -9.80 7.91 -4.38
CA THR A 53 -10.94 8.82 -4.35
C THR A 53 -11.03 9.58 -5.66
N VAL A 54 -12.23 9.73 -6.22
CA VAL A 54 -12.48 10.56 -7.40
C VAL A 54 -13.56 11.58 -7.07
N PHE A 55 -13.22 12.86 -7.16
CA PHE A 55 -14.13 13.97 -6.95
C PHE A 55 -14.72 14.44 -8.29
N ASP A 56 -16.05 14.66 -8.31
CA ASP A 56 -16.84 15.10 -9.48
C ASP A 56 -16.53 14.33 -10.78
N ASP A 57 -16.27 13.03 -10.67
CA ASP A 57 -15.90 12.12 -11.77
C ASP A 57 -14.63 12.54 -12.56
N ALA A 58 -13.88 13.54 -12.10
CA ALA A 58 -12.80 14.17 -12.88
C ALA A 58 -11.47 14.30 -12.13
N ILE A 59 -11.50 14.48 -10.80
CA ILE A 59 -10.30 14.75 -10.01
C ILE A 59 -9.90 13.50 -9.24
N PRO A 60 -8.89 12.73 -9.69
CA PRO A 60 -8.36 11.61 -8.93
C PRO A 60 -7.55 12.10 -7.73
N TRP A 61 -7.65 11.35 -6.65
CA TRP A 61 -6.95 11.57 -5.39
C TRP A 61 -6.47 10.22 -4.85
N TYR A 62 -5.16 10.00 -4.97
CA TYR A 62 -4.43 8.76 -4.70
C TYR A 62 -4.01 8.64 -3.23
N GLY A 63 -3.83 9.77 -2.54
CA GLY A 63 -3.52 9.83 -1.12
C GLY A 63 -4.76 9.68 -0.21
N PRO A 64 -4.55 9.56 1.11
CA PRO A 64 -5.64 9.61 2.09
C PRO A 64 -6.45 10.91 1.98
N VAL A 65 -7.77 10.82 2.15
CA VAL A 65 -8.65 12.00 2.29
C VAL A 65 -9.07 12.10 3.74
N ASN A 66 -8.74 13.22 4.38
CA ASN A 66 -9.25 13.58 5.71
C ASN A 66 -10.28 14.73 5.58
N ALA A 67 -10.88 15.15 6.70
CA ALA A 67 -11.89 16.22 6.71
C ALA A 67 -11.36 17.55 6.16
N GLU A 68 -10.08 17.88 6.39
CA GLU A 68 -9.47 19.12 5.90
C GLU A 68 -9.32 19.11 4.38
N ILE A 69 -8.79 18.03 3.81
CA ILE A 69 -8.67 17.84 2.36
C ILE A 69 -10.06 17.90 1.72
N LEU A 70 -11.03 17.18 2.30
CA LEU A 70 -12.38 17.12 1.78
C LEU A 70 -13.04 18.52 1.73
N GLU A 71 -12.93 19.31 2.81
CA GLU A 71 -13.41 20.69 2.82
C GLU A 71 -12.61 21.62 1.87
N ALA A 72 -11.30 21.42 1.71
CA ALA A 72 -10.49 22.19 0.78
C ALA A 72 -10.91 21.95 -0.69
N VAL A 73 -11.18 20.70 -1.06
CA VAL A 73 -11.68 20.33 -2.38
C VAL A 73 -13.08 20.89 -2.62
N ARG A 74 -14.00 20.75 -1.65
CA ARG A 74 -15.36 21.36 -1.71
C ARG A 74 -15.32 22.85 -1.99
N ASN A 75 -14.42 23.54 -1.31
CA ASN A 75 -14.24 24.99 -1.45
C ASN A 75 -13.38 25.37 -2.67
N LYS A 76 -13.02 24.41 -3.53
CA LYS A 76 -12.18 24.60 -4.73
C LYS A 76 -10.82 25.23 -4.44
N LYS A 77 -10.34 25.13 -3.21
CA LYS A 77 -9.00 25.59 -2.80
C LYS A 77 -7.93 24.61 -3.27
N LEU A 78 -8.31 23.35 -3.39
CA LEU A 78 -7.42 22.28 -3.78
C LEU A 78 -8.09 21.50 -4.92
N ILE A 79 -7.44 21.51 -6.08
CA ILE A 79 -8.00 21.01 -7.35
C ILE A 79 -7.20 19.85 -7.96
N LYS A 80 -6.04 19.54 -7.38
CA LYS A 80 -5.20 18.40 -7.75
C LYS A 80 -4.33 17.97 -6.58
N GLU A 81 -4.05 16.69 -6.48
CA GLU A 81 -3.06 16.16 -5.55
C GLU A 81 -1.65 16.28 -6.15
N GLU A 82 -0.66 16.56 -5.32
CA GLU A 82 0.76 16.53 -5.71
C GLU A 82 1.43 15.29 -5.12
N PRO A 83 2.37 14.66 -5.85
CA PRO A 83 3.06 13.48 -5.36
C PRO A 83 3.95 13.79 -4.16
N PHE A 84 3.99 12.88 -3.20
CA PHE A 84 4.94 12.95 -2.09
C PHE A 84 6.31 12.38 -2.50
N LEU A 85 7.24 13.30 -2.79
CA LEU A 85 8.61 12.99 -3.21
C LEU A 85 9.56 13.07 -2.02
N LEU A 86 10.38 12.04 -1.85
CA LEU A 86 11.36 11.94 -0.79
C LEU A 86 12.60 11.19 -1.28
N SER A 87 13.79 11.65 -0.91
CA SER A 87 15.04 10.99 -1.28
C SER A 87 15.32 9.78 -0.38
N GLN A 88 14.99 8.57 -0.86
CA GLN A 88 15.18 7.35 -0.07
C GLN A 88 16.65 7.13 0.28
N SER A 89 16.94 7.09 1.59
CA SER A 89 18.27 6.76 2.10
C SER A 89 18.71 5.37 1.68
N ASN A 90 20.02 5.18 1.51
CA ASN A 90 20.67 3.89 1.26
C ASN A 90 21.43 3.36 2.48
N HIS A 91 21.39 4.07 3.61
CA HIS A 91 22.01 3.64 4.86
C HIS A 91 21.07 2.67 5.58
N GLU A 92 21.27 1.37 5.36
CA GLU A 92 20.46 0.31 5.99
C GLU A 92 20.51 0.40 7.52
N ALA A 93 19.35 0.60 8.13
CA ALA A 93 19.18 0.45 9.56
C ALA A 93 18.74 -0.99 9.87
N ARG A 94 19.22 -1.53 11.00
CA ARG A 94 18.85 -2.85 11.48
C ARG A 94 18.42 -2.79 12.93
N GLY A 95 17.39 -3.56 13.24
CA GLY A 95 16.86 -3.72 14.57
C GLY A 95 16.05 -5.01 14.69
N GLU A 96 15.17 -5.03 15.68
CA GLU A 96 14.27 -6.14 15.94
C GLU A 96 13.25 -6.29 14.80
N LEU A 97 12.95 -7.54 14.43
CA LEU A 97 11.89 -7.86 13.48
C LEU A 97 10.79 -8.65 14.18
N ILE A 98 9.57 -8.14 14.10
CA ILE A 98 8.39 -8.78 14.69
C ILE A 98 7.52 -9.33 13.56
N PRO A 99 7.15 -10.63 13.59
CA PRO A 99 6.15 -11.17 12.67
C PRO A 99 4.87 -10.35 12.71
N LEU A 100 4.42 -9.85 11.56
CA LEU A 100 3.12 -9.18 11.46
C LEU A 100 2.04 -10.25 11.35
N THR A 101 1.18 -10.32 12.36
CA THR A 101 0.10 -11.31 12.53
C THR A 101 -1.12 -10.60 13.10
N LYS A 102 -2.24 -11.31 13.25
CA LYS A 102 -3.43 -10.75 13.91
C LYS A 102 -3.14 -10.20 15.32
N ASP A 103 -2.21 -10.82 16.04
CA ASP A 103 -1.93 -10.49 17.45
C ASP A 103 -0.92 -9.33 17.58
N THR A 104 -0.14 -9.07 16.53
CA THR A 104 0.92 -8.05 16.52
C THR A 104 0.59 -6.85 15.63
N ILE A 105 -0.49 -6.91 14.84
CA ILE A 105 -0.85 -5.87 13.87
C ILE A 105 -1.04 -4.50 14.50
N GLN A 106 -1.52 -4.46 15.75
CA GLN A 106 -1.77 -3.22 16.48
C GLN A 106 -0.49 -2.39 16.65
N LEU A 107 0.68 -3.04 16.68
CA LEU A 107 1.97 -2.34 16.75
C LEU A 107 2.25 -1.51 15.49
N ALA A 108 1.68 -1.88 14.34
CA ALA A 108 1.87 -1.14 13.08
C ALA A 108 1.35 0.31 13.18
N GLY A 109 0.38 0.59 14.05
CA GLY A 109 -0.14 1.96 14.27
C GLY A 109 0.90 2.94 14.80
N GLN A 110 1.99 2.47 15.40
CA GLN A 110 3.08 3.36 15.87
C GLN A 110 3.93 3.94 14.72
N GLY A 111 3.98 3.27 13.57
CA GLY A 111 4.86 3.62 12.45
C GLY A 111 4.14 3.82 11.12
N CYS A 112 2.81 3.69 11.09
CA CYS A 112 1.97 3.95 9.92
C CYS A 112 1.27 5.31 10.10
N THR A 113 1.27 6.14 9.07
CA THR A 113 0.68 7.48 9.10
C THR A 113 -0.85 7.40 9.25
N LEU A 114 -1.40 8.25 10.13
CA LEU A 114 -2.83 8.58 10.29
C LEU A 114 -3.72 7.65 11.14
N CYS A 115 -3.25 6.46 11.53
CA CYS A 115 -4.06 5.56 12.36
C CYS A 115 -3.92 5.81 13.86
N GLU A 116 -4.86 6.56 14.43
CA GLU A 116 -4.90 6.84 15.87
C GLU A 116 -5.73 5.84 16.68
N GLN A 117 -6.57 5.01 16.05
CA GLN A 117 -7.51 4.13 16.77
C GLN A 117 -7.27 2.63 16.56
N HIS A 118 -7.67 1.84 17.56
CA HIS A 118 -7.49 0.38 17.58
C HIS A 118 -8.38 -0.34 16.55
N GLY A 119 -9.57 0.20 16.26
CA GLY A 119 -10.59 -0.47 15.43
C GLY A 119 -10.15 -0.69 13.98
N GLN A 120 -9.44 0.26 13.37
CA GLN A 120 -9.02 0.13 11.97
C GLN A 120 -7.99 -1.00 11.77
N MET A 121 -7.15 -1.24 12.77
CA MET A 121 -6.18 -2.33 12.75
C MET A 121 -6.84 -3.70 12.94
N GLU A 122 -7.92 -3.78 13.70
CA GLU A 122 -8.71 -5.02 13.84
C GLU A 122 -9.39 -5.40 12.52
N GLU A 123 -10.00 -4.43 11.84
CA GLU A 123 -10.59 -4.62 10.51
C GLU A 123 -9.54 -5.06 9.49
N LYS A 124 -8.35 -4.45 9.50
CA LYS A 124 -7.23 -4.90 8.65
C LYS A 124 -6.81 -6.33 8.99
N ALA A 125 -6.69 -6.69 10.26
CA ALA A 125 -6.35 -8.07 10.63
C ALA A 125 -7.42 -9.06 10.16
N ALA A 126 -8.70 -8.75 10.36
CA ALA A 126 -9.80 -9.58 9.91
C ALA A 126 -9.77 -9.77 8.38
N PHE A 127 -9.54 -8.68 7.64
CA PHE A 127 -9.38 -8.71 6.19
C PHE A 127 -8.19 -9.59 5.75
N LEU A 128 -6.99 -9.38 6.32
CA LEU A 128 -5.79 -10.14 5.95
C LEU A 128 -5.92 -11.63 6.33
N CYS A 129 -6.55 -11.95 7.47
CA CYS A 129 -6.91 -13.33 7.83
C CYS A 129 -7.86 -13.96 6.79
N SER A 130 -8.81 -13.19 6.26
CA SER A 130 -9.75 -13.66 5.23
C SER A 130 -9.04 -14.04 3.91
N CYS A 131 -7.84 -13.50 3.67
CA CYS A 131 -7.01 -13.88 2.52
C CYS A 131 -6.35 -15.26 2.67
N GLY A 132 -6.50 -15.93 3.82
CA GLY A 132 -6.01 -17.29 4.06
C GLY A 132 -4.55 -17.36 4.48
N VAL A 133 -4.00 -16.26 5.01
CA VAL A 133 -2.65 -16.21 5.58
C VAL A 133 -2.72 -15.95 7.08
N SER A 134 -1.78 -16.51 7.85
CA SER A 134 -1.64 -16.28 9.29
C SER A 134 -0.55 -15.28 9.65
N ARG A 135 0.36 -15.03 8.71
CA ARG A 135 1.45 -14.05 8.82
C ARG A 135 1.45 -13.17 7.58
N PHE A 136 1.33 -11.88 7.81
CA PHE A 136 1.12 -10.86 6.80
C PHE A 136 2.41 -10.17 6.39
N GLY A 137 3.49 -10.35 7.15
CA GLY A 137 4.71 -9.59 6.95
C GLY A 137 5.64 -9.54 8.15
N LEU A 138 6.39 -8.45 8.22
CA LEU A 138 7.36 -8.13 9.26
C LEU A 138 7.27 -6.65 9.62
N LEU A 139 7.19 -6.35 10.91
CA LEU A 139 7.45 -5.03 11.47
C LEU A 139 8.93 -4.90 11.81
N HIS A 140 9.48 -3.71 11.62
CA HIS A 140 10.85 -3.37 11.97
C HIS A 140 10.86 -2.39 13.13
N ARG A 141 11.57 -2.74 14.21
CA ARG A 141 11.68 -1.92 15.41
C ARG A 141 13.12 -1.57 15.74
N ILE A 142 13.33 -0.31 16.12
CA ILE A 142 14.59 0.20 16.64
C ILE A 142 14.28 0.93 17.94
N ASP A 143 15.01 0.59 19.01
CA ASP A 143 14.86 1.18 20.35
C ASP A 143 13.40 1.17 20.85
N GLY A 144 12.68 0.07 20.56
CA GLY A 144 11.30 -0.13 20.97
C GLY A 144 10.24 0.52 20.07
N ASN A 145 10.60 1.35 19.09
CA ASN A 145 9.67 2.03 18.20
C ASN A 145 9.55 1.31 16.86
N VAL A 146 8.34 1.21 16.29
CA VAL A 146 8.15 0.72 14.91
C VAL A 146 8.60 1.80 13.94
N VAL A 147 9.61 1.48 13.12
CA VAL A 147 10.22 2.40 12.14
C VAL A 147 9.90 2.02 10.69
N GLY A 148 9.26 0.86 10.49
CA GLY A 148 8.86 0.38 9.17
C GLY A 148 8.35 -1.05 9.20
N GLY A 149 8.18 -1.63 8.02
CA GLY A 149 7.74 -2.99 7.81
C GLY A 149 7.55 -3.32 6.34
N VAL A 150 7.27 -4.60 6.10
CA VAL A 150 6.91 -5.12 4.79
C VAL A 150 5.74 -6.06 4.95
N GLU A 151 4.77 -5.94 4.05
CA GLU A 151 3.55 -6.75 4.00
C GLU A 151 3.43 -7.46 2.66
N TRP A 152 2.78 -8.62 2.66
CA TRP A 152 2.58 -9.40 1.45
C TRP A 152 1.28 -10.20 1.49
N LEU A 153 0.83 -10.60 0.30
CA LEU A 153 -0.23 -11.59 0.10
C LEU A 153 0.14 -12.54 -1.06
N PRO A 154 -0.47 -13.74 -1.12
CA PRO A 154 -0.42 -14.55 -2.33
C PRO A 154 -1.02 -13.78 -3.51
N SER A 155 -0.40 -13.82 -4.69
CA SER A 155 -0.85 -13.03 -5.85
C SER A 155 -2.29 -13.32 -6.25
N LEU A 156 -2.76 -14.56 -6.07
CA LEU A 156 -4.17 -14.97 -6.29
C LEU A 156 -5.19 -14.27 -5.37
N LYS A 157 -4.74 -13.58 -4.32
CA LYS A 157 -5.58 -12.78 -3.42
C LYS A 157 -5.54 -11.29 -3.74
N VAL A 158 -4.71 -10.88 -4.70
CA VAL A 158 -4.58 -9.49 -5.14
C VAL A 158 -5.54 -9.24 -6.31
N PRO A 159 -6.41 -8.22 -6.23
CA PRO A 159 -7.43 -7.94 -7.25
C PRO A 159 -6.89 -7.16 -8.45
N TYR A 160 -5.65 -6.65 -8.38
CA TYR A 160 -5.04 -5.86 -9.44
C TYR A 160 -4.88 -6.69 -10.73
N PRO A 161 -4.94 -6.04 -11.91
CA PRO A 161 -4.75 -6.70 -13.20
C PRO A 161 -3.26 -7.00 -13.47
N ILE A 162 -2.66 -7.85 -12.64
CA ILE A 162 -1.26 -8.29 -12.72
C ILE A 162 -1.18 -9.81 -13.01
N PRO A 163 -0.01 -10.33 -13.42
CA PRO A 163 0.21 -11.77 -13.51
C PRO A 163 0.09 -12.44 -12.13
N ARG A 164 -0.74 -13.49 -12.03
CA ARG A 164 -1.03 -14.18 -10.77
C ARG A 164 -0.98 -15.69 -10.94
N ASP A 165 -0.39 -16.37 -9.97
CA ASP A 165 -0.30 -17.83 -9.91
C ASP A 165 -0.02 -18.30 -8.47
N ALA A 166 -0.09 -19.61 -8.25
CA ALA A 166 0.11 -20.23 -6.93
C ALA A 166 1.54 -20.11 -6.38
N HIS A 167 2.51 -19.73 -7.23
CA HIS A 167 3.93 -19.64 -6.90
C HIS A 167 4.43 -18.20 -6.84
N THR A 168 3.52 -17.23 -6.86
CA THR A 168 3.84 -15.81 -6.84
C THR A 168 3.26 -15.13 -5.61
N ALA A 169 4.13 -14.50 -4.82
CA ALA A 169 3.76 -13.57 -3.76
C ALA A 169 3.74 -12.13 -4.29
N PHE A 170 3.00 -11.25 -3.63
CA PHE A 170 2.92 -9.83 -3.97
C PHE A 170 3.17 -8.99 -2.72
N LEU A 171 4.07 -8.02 -2.78
CA LEU A 171 4.29 -7.06 -1.70
C LEU A 171 3.17 -6.02 -1.72
N THR A 172 2.33 -6.03 -0.69
CA THR A 172 1.16 -5.14 -0.60
C THR A 172 1.50 -3.80 0.04
N CYS A 173 2.56 -3.74 0.86
CA CYS A 173 3.05 -2.51 1.46
C CYS A 173 4.53 -2.65 1.81
N VAL A 174 5.34 -1.65 1.49
CA VAL A 174 6.76 -1.55 1.91
C VAL A 174 7.01 -0.17 2.51
N TYR A 175 7.17 -0.08 3.83
CA TYR A 175 7.23 1.18 4.57
C TYR A 175 8.33 1.14 5.65
N HIS A 176 8.80 2.24 6.21
CA HIS A 176 8.57 3.63 5.85
C HIS A 176 9.72 4.16 4.97
N SER A 177 9.41 4.97 3.96
CA SER A 177 10.45 5.62 3.16
C SER A 177 11.00 6.82 3.92
N SER A 178 12.33 6.94 4.04
CA SER A 178 12.97 7.98 4.87
C SER A 178 14.31 8.43 4.28
N GLU A 179 14.62 9.71 4.45
CA GLU A 179 15.91 10.30 4.10
C GLU A 179 16.98 10.02 5.15
N GLN A 180 16.56 9.67 6.38
CA GLN A 180 17.47 9.45 7.50
C GLN A 180 18.17 8.10 7.39
N ALA A 181 17.40 7.04 7.15
CA ALA A 181 17.92 5.69 6.99
C ALA A 181 16.98 4.83 6.15
N ASP A 182 17.49 3.70 5.68
CA ASP A 182 16.70 2.68 5.02
C ASP A 182 16.18 1.67 6.04
N TYR A 183 14.90 1.82 6.38
CA TYR A 183 14.19 0.92 7.28
C TYR A 183 13.51 -0.26 6.57
N LYS A 184 13.54 -0.30 5.23
CA LYS A 184 12.80 -1.24 4.39
C LYS A 184 13.65 -2.44 3.97
N SER A 185 14.95 -2.25 3.76
CA SER A 185 15.84 -3.31 3.26
C SER A 185 15.93 -4.52 4.18
N TRP A 186 16.17 -4.27 5.47
CA TRP A 186 16.32 -5.32 6.47
C TRP A 186 15.08 -6.22 6.59
N PRO A 187 13.87 -5.70 6.83
CA PRO A 187 12.68 -6.53 6.89
C PRO A 187 12.33 -7.17 5.54
N LEU A 188 12.55 -6.49 4.41
CA LEU A 188 12.30 -7.06 3.08
C LEU A 188 13.16 -8.29 2.83
N LYS A 189 14.48 -8.21 3.08
CA LYS A 189 15.41 -9.33 2.87
C LYS A 189 15.01 -10.55 3.70
N GLN A 190 14.53 -10.35 4.92
CA GLN A 190 14.10 -11.44 5.78
C GLN A 190 12.78 -12.04 5.32
N LEU A 191 11.82 -11.22 4.89
CA LEU A 191 10.58 -11.71 4.30
C LEU A 191 10.86 -12.53 3.03
N GLU A 192 11.73 -12.06 2.15
CA GLU A 192 12.15 -12.78 0.93
C GLU A 192 12.72 -14.17 1.25
N ALA A 193 13.55 -14.27 2.29
CA ALA A 193 14.13 -15.54 2.74
C ALA A 193 13.10 -16.50 3.35
N GLU A 194 11.96 -16.00 3.84
CA GLU A 194 10.84 -16.82 4.27
C GLU A 194 9.96 -17.25 3.09
N LEU A 195 9.64 -16.31 2.19
CA LEU A 195 8.77 -16.57 1.03
C LEU A 195 9.39 -17.55 0.05
N LYS A 196 10.72 -17.58 -0.11
CA LYS A 196 11.39 -18.52 -1.02
C LYS A 196 11.16 -20.00 -0.68
N LYS A 197 10.63 -20.30 0.51
CA LYS A 197 10.26 -21.67 0.91
C LYS A 197 8.99 -22.18 0.20
N SER A 198 8.15 -21.27 -0.30
CA SER A 198 6.84 -21.61 -0.88
C SER A 198 6.56 -20.91 -2.22
N TYR A 199 7.28 -19.84 -2.53
CA TYR A 199 7.09 -19.01 -3.72
C TYR A 199 8.36 -18.98 -4.57
N GLN A 200 8.18 -18.91 -5.88
CA GLN A 200 9.26 -18.83 -6.87
C GLN A 200 9.62 -17.39 -7.23
N ARG A 201 8.70 -16.43 -6.98
CA ARG A 201 8.91 -15.02 -7.26
C ARG A 201 8.03 -14.12 -6.41
N ILE A 202 8.45 -12.85 -6.33
CA ILE A 202 7.75 -11.75 -5.67
C ILE A 202 7.48 -10.67 -6.71
N LEU A 203 6.25 -10.16 -6.72
CA LEU A 203 5.85 -8.97 -7.46
C LEU A 203 5.66 -7.78 -6.53
N VAL A 204 5.93 -6.58 -7.02
CA VAL A 204 5.62 -5.31 -6.33
C VAL A 204 5.39 -4.22 -7.37
N ILE A 205 4.56 -3.24 -7.04
CA ILE A 205 4.34 -2.06 -7.87
C ILE A 205 5.10 -0.90 -7.26
N SER A 206 5.93 -0.23 -8.06
CA SER A 206 6.77 0.90 -7.66
C SER A 206 6.60 2.08 -8.61
N ASP A 207 6.86 3.29 -8.14
CA ASP A 207 6.97 4.47 -9.00
C ASP A 207 8.41 4.70 -9.46
N GLU A 208 8.62 5.41 -10.56
CA GLU A 208 9.96 5.79 -11.03
C GLU A 208 10.70 6.67 -10.01
N LEU A 209 9.99 7.59 -9.34
CA LEU A 209 10.60 8.64 -8.50
C LEU A 209 10.10 8.66 -7.05
N GLY A 210 8.79 8.59 -6.86
CA GLY A 210 8.12 8.85 -5.60
C GLY A 210 8.03 7.64 -4.66
N THR A 211 7.38 7.89 -3.53
CA THR A 211 7.18 6.87 -2.49
C THR A 211 5.92 6.02 -2.72
N PHE A 212 5.02 6.47 -3.58
CA PHE A 212 3.76 5.80 -3.90
C PHE A 212 3.97 4.70 -4.96
N PRO A 213 3.27 3.54 -4.88
CA PRO A 213 2.60 3.03 -3.70
C PRO A 213 3.58 2.36 -2.71
N ASN A 214 4.75 1.87 -3.16
CA ASN A 214 5.70 1.13 -2.32
C ASN A 214 7.14 1.67 -2.31
N GLY A 215 7.41 2.74 -3.07
CA GLY A 215 8.73 3.35 -3.14
C GLY A 215 9.30 3.43 -4.56
N PRO A 216 10.48 4.05 -4.68
CA PRO A 216 11.11 4.31 -5.97
C PRO A 216 11.68 3.03 -6.59
N MET A 217 11.50 2.90 -7.90
CA MET A 217 11.92 1.75 -8.72
C MET A 217 13.41 1.44 -8.55
N GLN A 218 14.26 2.47 -8.53
CA GLN A 218 15.71 2.29 -8.42
C GLN A 218 16.12 1.60 -7.11
N TRP A 219 15.36 1.82 -6.03
CA TRP A 219 15.57 1.13 -4.75
C TRP A 219 15.28 -0.37 -4.89
N PHE A 220 14.22 -0.76 -5.59
CA PHE A 220 13.94 -2.18 -5.85
C PHE A 220 15.00 -2.80 -6.77
N ILE A 221 15.42 -2.09 -7.83
CA ILE A 221 16.46 -2.56 -8.76
C ILE A 221 17.76 -2.88 -8.03
N SER A 222 18.22 -2.00 -7.13
CA SER A 222 19.46 -2.25 -6.37
C SER A 222 19.34 -3.40 -5.37
N ARG A 223 18.14 -3.98 -5.20
CA ARG A 223 17.85 -5.15 -4.35
C ARG A 223 17.54 -6.41 -5.17
N GLY A 224 17.83 -6.37 -6.47
CA GLY A 224 17.71 -7.51 -7.37
C GLY A 224 16.31 -7.72 -7.94
N TYR A 225 15.44 -6.71 -7.87
CA TYR A 225 14.22 -6.71 -8.67
C TYR A 225 14.53 -6.27 -10.10
N ARG A 226 13.78 -6.80 -11.06
CA ARG A 226 13.78 -6.38 -12.46
C ARG A 226 12.46 -5.69 -12.79
N ASP A 227 12.54 -4.70 -13.66
CA ASP A 227 11.36 -4.05 -14.23
C ASP A 227 10.71 -4.97 -15.28
N LEU A 228 9.41 -5.22 -15.15
CA LEU A 228 8.59 -5.96 -16.12
C LEU A 228 7.82 -5.03 -17.05
N GLY A 229 7.86 -3.71 -16.81
CA GLY A 229 7.28 -2.68 -17.66
C GLY A 229 6.30 -1.76 -16.94
N LEU A 230 5.99 -0.66 -17.62
CA LEU A 230 5.00 0.34 -17.21
C LEU A 230 3.60 -0.28 -17.17
N LEU A 231 2.93 -0.14 -16.02
CA LEU A 231 1.52 -0.48 -15.82
C LEU A 231 0.61 0.71 -16.11
N GLN A 232 0.98 1.88 -15.59
CA GLN A 232 0.13 3.06 -15.63
C GLN A 232 0.94 4.34 -15.50
N GLU A 233 0.56 5.35 -16.29
CA GLU A 233 1.03 6.72 -16.13
C GLU A 233 -0.11 7.56 -15.52
N LEU A 234 0.15 8.12 -14.34
CA LEU A 234 -0.72 9.06 -13.65
C LEU A 234 -0.19 10.46 -13.90
N GLU A 235 -0.85 11.21 -14.79
CA GLU A 235 -0.36 12.50 -15.29
C GLU A 235 0.01 13.45 -14.14
N GLY A 236 1.28 13.88 -14.13
CA GLY A 236 1.82 14.78 -13.10
C GLY A 236 1.99 14.18 -11.70
N TYR A 237 1.71 12.89 -11.52
CA TYR A 237 1.73 12.25 -10.20
C TYR A 237 2.76 11.11 -10.11
N ALA A 238 2.61 10.04 -10.90
CA ALA A 238 3.49 8.86 -10.82
C ALA A 238 3.50 8.05 -12.11
N ARG A 239 4.58 7.29 -12.33
CA ARG A 239 4.71 6.30 -13.41
C ARG A 239 4.94 4.94 -12.77
N LEU A 240 3.89 4.12 -12.76
CA LEU A 240 3.86 2.88 -12.00
C LEU A 240 4.37 1.72 -12.83
N HIS A 241 5.37 1.01 -12.31
CA HIS A 241 5.99 -0.16 -12.92
C HIS A 241 5.71 -1.42 -12.12
N LEU A 242 5.55 -2.53 -12.83
CA LEU A 242 5.55 -3.85 -12.21
C LEU A 242 6.99 -4.33 -12.06
N MET A 243 7.42 -4.58 -10.84
CA MET A 243 8.73 -5.11 -10.53
C MET A 243 8.63 -6.57 -10.09
N GLU A 244 9.67 -7.34 -10.40
CA GLU A 244 9.74 -8.74 -10.02
C GLU A 244 11.09 -9.13 -9.44
N LYS A 245 11.09 -10.00 -8.44
CA LYS A 245 12.29 -10.71 -8.00
C LYS A 245 12.05 -12.21 -8.03
N VAL A 246 12.91 -12.93 -8.75
CA VAL A 246 12.93 -14.39 -8.73
C VAL A 246 13.60 -14.85 -7.44
N LEU A 247 12.94 -15.75 -6.73
CA LEU A 247 13.43 -16.36 -5.51
C LEU A 247 14.10 -17.70 -5.87
N THR A 248 15.38 -17.66 -6.20
CA THR A 248 16.16 -18.89 -6.42
C THR A 248 16.42 -19.60 -5.09
N ILE A 249 16.28 -20.93 -5.10
CA ILE A 249 16.59 -21.82 -3.95
C ILE A 249 18.10 -21.91 -3.76
#